data_AF-A0A352F0R2-F1
#
_entry.id   AF-A0A352F0R2-F1
#
_cell.length_a   1.000
_cell.length_b   1.000
_cell.length_c   1.000
_cell.angle_alpha   90.00
_cell.angle_beta   90.00
_cell.angle_gamma   90.00
#
_symmetry.space_group_name_H-M   'P 1'
#
loop_
_entity.id
_entity.type
_entity.pdbx_description
1 polymer ?
#
loop_
_entity_poly.entity_id
_entity_poly.type
_entity_poly.pdbx_seq_one_letter_code
_entity_poly.pdbx_strand_id
1 'polypeptide(L)'
;MTPRVTALLAGVALALAVIFLFEFLFGRDSQLMIPVLISTYGIVGAILGFRFPDKGWRLGIWLVAFWLVLFVGNAFFVGAAVPWQLSRENKSLLEHAMIIVSAFAGVWLGSLVKRNLTKGSFKIR
;
A
#
# COMPACT_ATOMS: atom_id res chain seq x y z
N MET A 1 9.46 -19.37 -0.42
CA MET A 1 8.30 -18.52 -0.12
C MET A 1 7.66 -18.05 -1.41
N THR A 2 6.32 -18.10 -1.53
CA THR A 2 5.63 -17.57 -2.71
C THR A 2 5.62 -16.04 -2.65
N PRO A 3 5.80 -15.34 -3.79
CA PRO A 3 5.91 -13.87 -3.81
C PRO A 3 4.61 -13.18 -3.32
N ARG A 4 3.49 -13.89 -3.35
CA ARG A 4 2.21 -13.45 -2.76
C ARG A 4 2.28 -13.37 -1.24
N VAL A 5 2.82 -14.40 -0.60
CA VAL A 5 3.00 -14.44 0.86
C VAL A 5 3.99 -13.37 1.31
N THR A 6 5.07 -13.16 0.55
CA THR A 6 6.02 -12.08 0.83
C THR A 6 5.37 -10.71 0.76
N ALA A 7 4.56 -10.43 -0.29
CA ALA A 7 3.85 -9.17 -0.41
C ALA A 7 2.81 -8.95 0.70
N LEU A 8 2.05 -10.00 1.05
CA LEU A 8 1.08 -9.94 2.14
C LEU A 8 1.74 -9.65 3.48
N LEU A 9 2.78 -10.42 3.83
CA LEU A 9 3.51 -10.24 5.09
C LEU A 9 4.19 -8.87 5.15
N ALA A 10 4.79 -8.42 4.04
CA ALA A 10 5.37 -7.08 3.97
C ALA A 10 4.31 -5.99 4.19
N GLY A 11 3.13 -6.13 3.57
CA GLY A 11 2.02 -5.20 3.76
C GLY A 11 1.56 -5.16 5.21
N VAL A 12 1.24 -6.32 5.80
CA VAL A 12 0.77 -6.39 7.20
C VAL A 12 1.83 -5.87 8.17
N ALA A 13 3.08 -6.31 8.04
CA ALA A 13 4.16 -5.88 8.90
C ALA A 13 4.40 -4.36 8.81
N LEU A 14 4.31 -3.80 7.60
CA LEU A 14 4.52 -2.37 7.38
C LEU A 14 3.37 -1.53 7.94
N ALA A 15 2.11 -1.96 7.77
CA ALA A 15 0.98 -1.30 8.42
C ALA A 15 1.16 -1.26 9.94
N LEU A 16 1.43 -2.41 10.57
CA LEU A 16 1.60 -2.50 12.02
C LEU A 16 2.80 -1.68 12.50
N ALA A 17 3.95 -1.83 11.84
CA ALA A 17 5.18 -1.13 12.21
C ALA A 17 5.00 0.39 12.12
N VAL A 18 4.41 0.89 11.04
CA VAL A 18 4.16 2.33 10.89
C VAL A 18 3.17 2.80 11.94
N ILE A 19 2.03 2.12 12.15
CA ILE A 19 1.02 2.52 13.14
C ILE A 19 1.64 2.60 14.55
N PHE A 20 2.29 1.54 15.03
CA PHE A 20 2.85 1.50 16.37
C PHE A 20 4.00 2.49 16.56
N LEU A 21 4.89 2.60 15.56
CA LEU A 21 6.02 3.53 15.63
C LEU A 21 5.55 4.99 15.61
N PHE A 22 4.54 5.31 14.79
CA PHE A 22 3.98 6.66 14.75
C PHE A 22 3.25 7.02 16.04
N GLU A 23 2.44 6.11 16.57
CA GLU A 23 1.75 6.32 17.84
C GLU A 23 2.73 6.54 18.99
N PHE A 24 3.83 5.76 19.01
CA PHE A 24 4.89 5.92 20.01
C PHE A 24 5.66 7.25 19.89
N LEU A 25 5.96 7.71 18.67
CA LEU A 25 6.81 8.89 18.45
C LEU A 25 6.05 10.22 18.43
N PHE A 26 4.85 10.25 17.83
CA PHE A 26 4.14 11.49 17.51
C PHE A 26 2.73 11.57 18.14
N GLY A 27 2.29 10.51 18.79
CA GLY A 27 0.92 10.41 19.31
C GLY A 27 -0.11 10.09 18.23
N ARG A 28 -1.30 9.69 18.69
CA ARG A 28 -2.34 9.05 17.87
C ARG A 28 -3.00 9.96 16.82
N ASP A 29 -2.98 11.28 17.05
CA ASP A 29 -3.66 12.27 16.20
C ASP A 29 -2.75 12.96 15.18
N SER A 30 -1.53 12.45 14.98
CA SER A 30 -0.57 13.05 14.05
C SER A 30 -1.04 12.90 12.59
N GLN A 31 -1.30 14.04 11.94
CA GLN A 31 -1.67 14.10 10.51
C GLN A 31 -0.56 13.58 9.58
N LEU A 32 0.67 13.45 10.08
CA LEU A 32 1.82 12.94 9.32
C LEU A 32 1.78 11.42 9.11
N MET A 33 0.93 10.68 9.84
CA MET A 33 0.83 9.23 9.72
C MET A 33 0.46 8.79 8.29
N ILE A 34 -0.46 9.51 7.67
CA ILE A 34 -1.02 9.19 6.35
C ILE A 34 -0.01 9.38 5.23
N PRO A 35 0.64 10.55 5.06
CA PRO A 35 1.67 10.68 4.04
C PRO A 35 2.81 9.67 4.23
N VAL A 36 3.16 9.34 5.48
CA VAL A 36 4.18 8.31 5.74
C VAL A 36 3.71 6.92 5.31
N LEU A 37 2.47 6.52 5.60
CA LEU A 37 1.89 5.28 5.10
C LEU A 37 1.88 5.23 3.57
N ILE A 38 1.41 6.31 2.92
CA ILE A 38 1.38 6.42 1.45
C ILE A 38 2.79 6.24 0.88
N SER A 39 3.80 6.96 1.41
CA SER A 39 5.17 6.89 0.91
C SER A 39 5.78 5.51 1.14
N THR A 40 5.63 4.93 2.33
CA THR A 40 6.22 3.62 2.66
C THR A 40 5.60 2.49 1.86
N TYR A 41 4.28 2.48 1.64
CA TYR A 41 3.61 1.52 0.74
C TYR A 41 4.06 1.68 -0.72
N GLY A 42 4.25 2.91 -1.19
CA GLY A 42 4.78 3.18 -2.53
C GLY A 42 6.20 2.65 -2.70
N ILE A 43 7.09 2.90 -1.72
CA ILE A 43 8.48 2.43 -1.73
C ILE A 43 8.54 0.90 -1.71
N VAL A 44 7.81 0.25 -0.80
CA VAL A 44 7.81 -1.22 -0.71
C VAL A 44 7.15 -1.84 -1.93
N GLY A 45 6.10 -1.21 -2.47
CA GLY A 45 5.54 -1.56 -3.77
C GLY A 45 6.60 -1.55 -4.86
N ALA A 46 7.38 -0.47 -4.98
CA ALA A 46 8.45 -0.36 -5.95
C ALA A 46 9.52 -1.45 -5.79
N ILE A 47 9.95 -1.74 -4.56
CA ILE A 47 10.92 -2.81 -4.27
C ILE A 47 10.37 -4.17 -4.72
N LEU A 48 9.10 -4.47 -4.40
CA LEU A 48 8.45 -5.73 -4.77
C LEU A 48 8.27 -5.85 -6.28
N GLY A 49 7.84 -4.78 -6.96
CA GLY A 49 7.70 -4.74 -8.40
C GLY A 49 9.03 -4.92 -9.12
N PHE A 50 10.09 -4.31 -8.60
CA PHE A 50 11.44 -4.49 -9.13
C PHE A 50 11.95 -5.92 -8.96
N ARG A 51 11.67 -6.56 -7.81
CA ARG A 51 12.10 -7.94 -7.53
C ARG A 51 11.30 -8.98 -8.31
N PHE A 52 10.04 -8.71 -8.63
CA PHE A 52 9.13 -9.64 -9.29
C PHE A 52 8.36 -8.98 -10.46
N PRO A 53 9.05 -8.57 -11.53
CA PRO A 53 8.48 -7.76 -12.61
C PRO A 53 7.35 -8.45 -13.39
N ASP A 54 7.28 -9.78 -13.38
CA ASP A 54 6.27 -10.55 -14.11
C ASP A 54 4.93 -10.62 -13.38
N LYS A 55 4.91 -10.24 -12.10
CA LYS A 55 3.74 -10.41 -11.20
C LYS A 55 3.14 -9.07 -10.73
N GLY A 56 3.50 -7.96 -11.38
CA GLY A 56 3.16 -6.58 -11.02
C GLY A 56 1.82 -6.38 -10.30
N TRP A 57 0.72 -6.32 -11.02
CA TRP A 57 -0.60 -6.02 -10.42
C TRP A 57 -1.04 -7.01 -9.32
N ARG A 58 -0.64 -8.28 -9.42
CA ARG A 58 -0.98 -9.29 -8.41
C ARG A 58 -0.32 -8.95 -7.07
N LEU A 59 0.92 -8.46 -7.09
CA LEU A 59 1.64 -8.09 -5.87
C LEU A 59 1.04 -6.86 -5.20
N GLY A 60 0.53 -5.90 -5.97
CA GLY A 60 -0.22 -4.77 -5.45
C GLY A 60 -1.40 -5.23 -4.59
N ILE A 61 -2.23 -6.13 -5.12
CA ILE A 61 -3.40 -6.69 -4.39
C ILE A 61 -2.97 -7.33 -3.08
N TRP A 62 -1.93 -8.17 -3.08
CA TRP A 62 -1.46 -8.83 -1.86
C TRP A 62 -0.86 -7.85 -0.85
N LEU A 63 -0.14 -6.83 -1.33
CA LEU A 63 0.44 -5.78 -0.50
C LEU A 63 -0.64 -4.97 0.22
N VAL A 64 -1.74 -4.65 -0.45
CA VAL A 64 -2.84 -3.86 0.11
C VAL A 64 -3.98 -4.70 0.72
N ALA A 65 -3.85 -6.03 0.73
CA ALA A 65 -4.95 -6.91 1.14
C ALA A 65 -5.44 -6.62 2.56
N PHE A 66 -4.51 -6.29 3.46
CA PHE A 66 -4.82 -5.83 4.81
C PHE A 66 -5.77 -4.62 4.82
N TRP A 67 -5.44 -3.58 4.04
CA TRP A 67 -6.27 -2.38 3.91
C TRP A 67 -7.61 -2.66 3.23
N LEU A 68 -7.64 -3.56 2.25
CA LEU A 68 -8.90 -3.96 1.60
C LEU A 68 -9.85 -4.65 2.60
N VAL A 69 -9.33 -5.52 3.46
CA VAL A 69 -10.14 -6.17 4.51
C VAL A 69 -10.67 -5.13 5.50
N LEU A 70 -9.85 -4.18 5.92
CA LEU A 70 -10.28 -3.10 6.82
C LEU A 70 -11.31 -2.18 6.16
N PHE A 71 -11.12 -1.83 4.89
CA PHE A 71 -12.03 -0.98 4.12
C PHE A 71 -13.41 -1.65 3.98
N VAL A 72 -13.42 -2.93 3.60
CA VAL A 72 -14.65 -3.73 3.50
C VAL A 72 -15.31 -3.86 4.88
N GLY A 73 -14.54 -4.18 5.92
CA GLY A 73 -15.04 -4.22 7.29
C GLY A 73 -15.69 -2.89 7.70
N ASN A 74 -15.02 -1.77 7.46
CA ASN A 74 -15.55 -0.45 7.78
C ASN A 74 -16.87 -0.18 7.03
N ALA A 75 -16.94 -0.45 5.73
CA ALA A 75 -18.15 -0.25 4.94
C ALA A 75 -19.35 -1.09 5.45
N PHE A 76 -19.12 -2.33 5.88
CA PHE A 76 -20.19 -3.22 6.37
C PHE A 76 -20.58 -2.94 7.83
N PHE A 77 -19.63 -2.61 8.71
CA PHE A 77 -19.89 -2.42 10.14
C PHE A 77 -20.26 -0.98 10.51
N VAL A 78 -19.81 0.03 9.75
CA VAL A 78 -20.07 1.46 10.01
C VAL A 78 -21.25 2.01 9.19
N GLY A 79 -21.80 1.22 8.26
CA GLY A 79 -22.93 1.57 7.39
C GLY A 79 -24.27 1.96 8.06
N ALA A 80 -24.28 2.26 9.35
CA ALA A 80 -25.40 2.81 10.12
C ALA A 80 -25.11 4.19 10.76
N ALA A 81 -24.02 4.87 10.39
CA ALA A 81 -23.67 6.18 10.94
C ALA A 81 -24.39 7.35 10.23
N VAL A 82 -24.75 8.36 11.03
CA VAL A 82 -25.73 9.41 10.74
C VAL A 82 -25.13 10.51 9.84
N PRO A 83 -25.89 11.12 8.89
CA PRO A 83 -25.39 11.96 7.79
C PRO A 83 -24.43 13.13 8.13
N TRP A 84 -24.37 13.61 9.36
CA TRP A 84 -23.48 14.71 9.76
C TRP A 84 -22.01 14.29 10.01
N GLN A 85 -21.69 12.99 10.08
CA GLN A 85 -20.32 12.48 10.22
C GLN A 85 -19.60 12.15 8.90
N LEU A 86 -20.30 12.29 7.75
CA LEU A 86 -19.76 11.97 6.42
C LEU A 86 -18.43 12.67 6.10
N SER A 87 -18.15 13.85 6.65
CA SER A 87 -16.92 14.60 6.33
C SER A 87 -15.64 13.96 6.88
N ARG A 88 -15.71 13.29 8.05
CA ARG A 88 -14.59 12.56 8.64
C ARG A 88 -14.45 11.17 8.03
N GLU A 89 -15.56 10.50 7.74
CA GLU A 89 -15.56 9.19 7.11
C GLU A 89 -15.08 9.25 5.65
N ASN A 90 -15.49 10.27 4.88
CA ASN A 90 -15.01 10.46 3.51
C ASN A 90 -13.52 10.80 3.45
N LYS A 91 -12.98 11.53 4.43
CA LYS A 91 -11.53 11.74 4.55
C LYS A 91 -10.82 10.41 4.76
N SER A 92 -11.29 9.60 5.70
CA SER A 92 -10.73 8.26 5.95
C SER A 92 -10.77 7.39 4.69
N LEU A 93 -11.89 7.34 3.97
CA LEU A 93 -12.01 6.56 2.72
C LEU A 93 -11.03 7.03 1.64
N LEU A 94 -10.88 8.34 1.46
CA LEU A 94 -9.93 8.91 0.49
C LEU A 94 -8.48 8.58 0.87
N GLU A 95 -8.14 8.65 2.16
CA GLU A 95 -6.82 8.32 2.67
C GLU A 95 -6.47 6.85 2.42
N HIS A 96 -7.41 5.93 2.65
CA HIS A 96 -7.25 4.52 2.33
C HIS A 96 -7.09 4.29 0.82
N ALA A 97 -7.87 4.99 -0.01
CA ALA A 97 -7.74 4.92 -1.46
C ALA A 97 -6.36 5.39 -1.93
N MET A 98 -5.80 6.44 -1.33
CA MET A 98 -4.47 6.97 -1.65
C MET A 98 -3.36 5.97 -1.32
N ILE A 99 -3.46 5.24 -0.20
CA ILE A 99 -2.52 4.16 0.15
C ILE A 99 -2.56 3.06 -0.92
N ILE A 100 -3.77 2.67 -1.36
CA ILE A 100 -3.95 1.66 -2.40
C ILE A 100 -3.30 2.14 -3.70
N VAL A 101 -3.65 3.33 -4.18
CA VAL A 101 -3.09 3.91 -5.41
C VAL A 101 -1.56 3.97 -5.36
N SER A 102 -0.99 4.43 -4.24
CA SER A 102 0.46 4.49 -4.05
C SER A 102 1.13 3.13 -4.13
N ALA A 103 0.55 2.10 -3.48
CA ALA A 103 1.08 0.75 -3.53
C ALA A 103 1.10 0.19 -4.97
N PHE A 104 0.01 0.36 -5.72
CA PHE A 104 -0.06 -0.06 -7.13
C PHE A 104 0.91 0.72 -8.02
N ALA A 105 0.97 2.04 -7.85
CA ALA A 105 1.89 2.90 -8.59
C ALA A 105 3.34 2.50 -8.33
N GLY A 106 3.71 2.26 -7.06
CA GLY A 106 5.01 1.74 -6.67
C GLY A 106 5.34 0.43 -7.40
N VAL A 107 4.48 -0.58 -7.27
CA VAL A 107 4.70 -1.88 -7.92
C VAL A 107 4.85 -1.77 -9.43
N TRP A 108 4.04 -0.93 -10.07
CA TRP A 108 4.11 -0.68 -11.50
C TRP A 108 5.45 -0.03 -11.89
N LEU A 109 5.85 1.04 -11.19
CA LEU A 109 7.12 1.72 -11.42
C LEU A 109 8.32 0.78 -11.24
N GLY A 110 8.35 0.01 -10.15
CA GLY A 110 9.42 -0.96 -9.90
C GLY A 110 9.52 -2.02 -11.00
N SER A 111 8.38 -2.52 -11.47
CA SER A 111 8.31 -3.49 -12.56
C SER A 111 8.81 -2.91 -13.88
N LEU A 112 8.42 -1.66 -14.20
CA LEU A 112 8.87 -0.95 -15.40
C LEU A 112 10.38 -0.75 -15.40
N VAL A 113 10.95 -0.28 -14.29
CA VAL A 113 12.40 -0.07 -14.17
C VAL A 113 13.16 -1.37 -14.43
N LYS A 114 12.75 -2.48 -13.79
CA LYS A 114 13.41 -3.78 -13.99
C LYS A 114 13.30 -4.28 -15.44
N ARG A 115 12.12 -4.13 -16.06
CA ARG A 115 11.89 -4.55 -17.46
C ARG A 115 12.75 -3.75 -18.43
N ASN A 116 12.88 -2.44 -18.22
CA ASN A 116 13.70 -1.57 -19.07
C ASN A 116 15.20 -1.90 -18.95
N LEU A 117 15.69 -2.14 -17.73
CA LEU A 117 17.07 -2.57 -17.51
C LEU A 117 17.38 -3.92 -18.18
N THR A 118 16.42 -4.86 -18.14
CA THR A 118 16.59 -6.19 -18.74
C THR A 118 16.54 -6.11 -20.28
N LYS A 119 15.69 -5.25 -20.86
CA LYS A 119 15.65 -5.00 -22.31
C LYS A 119 16.92 -4.31 -22.83
N GLY A 120 17.46 -3.35 -22.09
CA GLY A 120 18.71 -2.66 -22.45
C GLY A 120 19.91 -3.61 -22.48
N SER A 121 19.96 -4.57 -21.54
CA SER A 121 21.02 -5.60 -21.49
C SER A 121 21.04 -6.53 -22.71
N PHE A 122 19.93 -6.67 -23.45
CA PHE A 122 19.85 -7.59 -24.59
C PHE A 122 20.38 -6.96 -25.89
N LYS A 123 20.61 -5.64 -25.93
CA LYS A 123 21.10 -4.92 -27.12
C LYS A 123 22.64 -4.85 -27.22
N ILE A 124 23.38 -5.40 -26.27
CA ILE A 124 24.86 -5.36 -26.24
C ILE A 124 25.46 -6.76 -26.50
N ARG A 125 24.83 -7.59 -27.34
CA ARG A 125 25.40 -8.86 -27.79
C ARG A 125 25.38 -8.96 -29.31
#